data_AF-A0AAV4W7K2-F1
#
_entry.id   AF-A0AAV4W7K2-F1
#
_cell.length_a   1.000
_cell.length_b   1.000
_cell.length_c   1.000
_cell.angle_alpha   90.00
_cell.angle_beta   90.00
_cell.angle_gamma   90.00
#
_symmetry.space_group_name_H-M   'P 1'
#
loop_
_entity.id
_entity.type
_entity.pdbx_description
1 polymer ?
#
loop_
_entity_poly.entity_id
_entity_poly.type
_entity_poly.pdbx_seq_one_letter_code
_entity_poly.pdbx_strand_id
1 'polypeptide(L)' 'MEIERSNNDSSSSLHRKLCANCNEPSKYTCPKCSTFSCSLKCVNVHKEKNDCDGIRDRTTLVSKNQYNFGMIYSLCKILN' A
#
# COMPACT_ATOMS: atom_id res chain seq x y z
N MET A 1 -0.54 17.85 -40.68
CA MET A 1 -0.51 18.35 -39.29
C MET A 1 0.23 17.31 -38.46
N GLU A 2 1.54 17.50 -38.33
CA GLU A 2 2.25 17.65 -37.04
C GLU A 2 1.44 17.30 -35.77
N ILE A 3 1.87 16.52 -34.78
CA ILE A 3 3.23 16.16 -34.30
C ILE A 3 3.15 14.89 -33.41
N GLU A 4 4.29 14.19 -33.43
CA GLU A 4 4.88 13.18 -32.54
C GLU A 4 4.48 13.16 -31.05
N ARG A 5 4.59 11.98 -30.41
CA ARG A 5 5.67 11.69 -29.41
C ARG A 5 5.40 10.38 -28.66
N SER A 6 6.15 9.34 -29.02
CA SER A 6 6.49 8.24 -28.11
C SER A 6 7.46 8.79 -27.05
N ASN A 7 6.97 9.16 -25.87
CA ASN A 7 7.85 9.53 -24.76
C ASN A 7 8.37 8.25 -24.09
N ASN A 8 9.59 7.90 -24.48
CA ASN A 8 10.51 7.07 -23.74
C ASN A 8 10.90 7.84 -22.46
N ASP A 9 10.26 7.55 -21.32
CA ASP A 9 10.72 8.05 -20.02
C ASP A 9 11.54 6.97 -19.31
N SER A 10 12.73 6.71 -19.86
CA SER A 10 13.86 6.27 -19.04
C SER A 10 14.48 7.51 -18.37
N SER A 11 13.71 8.19 -17.53
CA SER A 11 14.19 9.22 -16.62
C SER A 11 13.87 8.74 -15.22
N SER A 12 14.82 8.79 -14.29
CA SER A 12 14.64 8.43 -12.89
C SER A 12 13.70 9.44 -12.20
N SER A 13 12.42 9.35 -12.52
CA SER A 13 11.34 10.17 -12.00
C SER A 13 11.07 9.72 -10.57
N LEU A 14 11.40 10.56 -9.58
CA LEU A 14 10.93 10.41 -8.21
C LEU A 14 9.40 10.55 -8.22
N HIS A 15 8.71 9.46 -8.57
CA HIS A 15 7.26 9.40 -8.61
C HIS A 15 6.77 9.46 -7.16
N ARG A 16 6.60 10.68 -6.65
CA ARG A 16 6.06 10.90 -5.31
C ARG A 16 4.71 10.20 -5.27
N LYS A 17 4.58 9.23 -4.38
CA LYS A 17 3.31 8.52 -4.16
C LYS A 17 2.29 9.56 -3.69
N LEU A 18 1.31 9.87 -4.54
CA LEU A 18 0.26 10.85 -4.22
C LEU A 18 -0.92 10.14 -3.56
N CYS A 19 -1.61 10.85 -2.68
CA CYS A 19 -2.81 10.37 -2.03
C CYS A 19 -3.94 10.18 -3.03
N ALA A 20 -4.59 9.02 -3.02
CA ALA A 20 -5.69 8.71 -3.94
C ALA A 20 -6.94 9.59 -3.75
N ASN A 21 -7.08 10.24 -2.59
CA ASN A 21 -8.24 11.07 -2.27
C ASN A 21 -8.01 12.56 -2.51
N CYS A 22 -6.79 13.04 -2.24
CA CYS A 22 -6.47 14.47 -2.11
C CYS A 22 -5.35 14.92 -3.08
N ASN A 23 -4.68 13.99 -3.78
CA ASN A 23 -3.51 14.21 -4.63
C ASN A 23 -2.29 14.90 -3.96
N GLU A 24 -2.32 15.13 -2.65
CA GLU A 24 -1.15 15.56 -1.87
C GLU A 24 -0.11 14.44 -1.71
N PRO A 25 1.16 14.75 -1.42
CA PRO A 25 2.17 13.75 -1.11
C PRO A 25 1.69 12.81 0.01
N SER A 26 1.68 11.51 -0.29
CA SER A 26 1.24 10.50 0.66
C SER A 26 2.25 10.30 1.78
N LYS A 27 1.71 10.06 2.98
CA LYS A 27 2.49 9.72 4.18
C LYS A 27 2.26 8.27 4.61
N TYR A 28 1.12 7.71 4.23
CA TYR A 28 0.68 6.38 4.64
C TYR A 28 0.29 5.55 3.42
N THR A 29 0.41 4.22 3.56
CA THR A 29 0.00 3.24 2.55
C THR A 29 -0.86 2.17 3.22
N CYS A 30 -2.04 1.90 2.68
CA CYS A 30 -2.95 0.89 3.22
C CYS A 30 -2.38 -0.52 3.01
N PRO A 31 -2.26 -1.39 4.03
CA PRO A 31 -1.64 -2.71 3.88
C PRO A 31 -2.57 -3.75 3.22
N LYS A 32 -3.89 -3.49 3.12
CA LYS A 32 -4.86 -4.36 2.43
C LYS A 32 -4.85 -4.11 0.92
N CYS A 33 -5.04 -2.85 0.52
CA CYS A 33 -5.26 -2.46 -0.88
C CYS A 33 -4.14 -1.60 -1.48
N SER A 34 -3.05 -1.35 -0.75
CA SER A 34 -1.91 -0.51 -1.18
C SER A 34 -2.26 0.94 -1.55
N THR A 35 -3.45 1.43 -1.16
CA THR A 35 -3.86 2.81 -1.41
C THR A 35 -3.02 3.81 -0.61
N PHE A 36 -2.52 4.83 -1.30
CA PHE A 36 -1.76 5.92 -0.70
C PHE A 36 -2.67 6.96 -0.04
N SER A 37 -2.30 7.44 1.14
CA SER A 37 -3.08 8.43 1.90
C SER A 37 -2.20 9.52 2.51
N CYS A 38 -2.67 10.77 2.44
CA CYS A 38 -1.99 11.96 2.96
C CYS A 38 -2.20 12.18 4.47
N SER A 39 -3.32 11.70 5.03
CA SER A 39 -3.74 11.91 6.42
C SER A 39 -4.75 10.85 6.90
N LEU A 40 -5.02 10.79 8.21
CA LEU A 40 -6.03 9.89 8.79
C LEU A 40 -7.43 10.10 8.19
N LYS A 41 -7.79 11.34 7.86
CA LYS A 41 -9.04 11.64 7.16
C LYS A 41 -9.11 10.91 5.82
N CYS A 42 -8.03 10.94 5.03
CA CYS A 42 -7.98 10.21 3.75
C CYS A 42 -7.92 8.69 3.94
N VAL A 43 -7.36 8.23 5.06
CA VAL A 43 -7.45 6.82 5.45
C VAL A 43 -8.91 6.41 5.63
N ASN A 44 -9.65 7.10 6.51
CA ASN A 44 -11.05 6.77 6.77
C ASN A 44 -11.94 6.89 5.52
N VAL A 45 -11.71 7.92 4.70
CA VAL A 45 -12.48 8.08 3.45
C VAL A 45 -12.20 6.92 2.49
N HIS A 46 -10.96 6.47 2.30
CA HIS A 46 -10.74 5.32 1.42
C HIS A 46 -11.31 4.03 2.00
N LYS A 47 -11.32 3.88 3.34
CA LYS A 47 -11.92 2.72 4.01
C LYS A 47 -13.42 2.64 3.75
N GLU A 48 -14.12 3.76 3.91
CA GLU A 48 -15.55 3.86 3.65
C GLU A 48 -15.89 3.70 2.16
N LYS A 49 -15.13 4.36 1.27
CA LYS A 49 -15.39 4.31 -0.19
C LYS A 49 -15.11 2.95 -0.82
N ASN A 50 -14.11 2.22 -0.33
CA ASN A 50 -13.67 0.96 -0.93
C ASN A 50 -14.00 -0.27 -0.07
N ASP A 51 -14.86 -0.12 0.95
CA ASP A 51 -15.18 -1.18 1.91
C ASP A 51 -13.92 -1.90 2.42
N CYS A 52 -12.94 -1.11 2.85
CA CYS A 52 -11.60 -1.56 3.17
C CYS A 52 -11.36 -1.54 4.69
N ASP A 53 -11.19 -2.71 5.29
CA ASP A 53 -10.88 -2.84 6.72
C ASP A 53 -9.45 -2.38 7.07
N GLY A 54 -8.57 -2.30 6.07
CA GLY A 54 -7.16 -1.95 6.26
C GLY A 54 -6.33 -3.05 6.91
N ILE A 55 -6.81 -4.29 6.94
CA ILE A 55 -6.10 -5.46 7.47
C ILE A 55 -5.61 -6.31 6.31
N ARG A 56 -4.32 -6.66 6.33
CA ARG A 56 -3.72 -7.59 5.35
C ARG A 56 -4.06 -9.03 5.75
N ASP A 57 -4.75 -9.76 4.89
CA ASP A 57 -5.00 -11.20 5.07
C ASP A 57 -3.66 -11.94 5.15
N ARG A 58 -3.33 -12.41 6.37
CA ARG A 58 -2.15 -13.23 6.66
C ARG A 58 -2.45 -14.73 6.58
N THR A 59 -3.58 -15.10 5.99
CA THR A 59 -4.03 -16.48 5.88
C THR A 59 -3.87 -17.01 4.46
N THR A 60 -2.68 -16.89 3.90
CA THR A 60 -2.25 -17.96 2.99
C THR A 60 -1.99 -19.15 3.90
N LEU A 61 -2.89 -20.13 3.86
CA LEU A 61 -2.78 -21.39 4.58
C LEU A 61 -1.47 -22.08 4.17
N VAL A 62 -0.39 -21.79 4.89
CA VAL A 62 0.84 -22.56 4.77
C VAL A 62 0.53 -23.94 5.31
N SER A 63 0.61 -24.95 4.45
CA SER A 63 0.50 -26.36 4.85
C SER A 63 1.40 -26.62 6.06
N LYS A 64 0.92 -27.43 7.02
CA LYS A 64 1.58 -27.68 8.32
C LYS A 64 3.07 -28.04 8.26
N ASN A 65 3.57 -28.50 7.10
CA ASN A 65 4.99 -28.78 6.86
C ASN A 65 5.89 -27.54 6.69
N GLN A 66 5.35 -26.32 6.72
CA GLN A 66 6.11 -25.09 6.45
C GLN A 66 5.96 -24.05 7.57
N TYR A 67 5.80 -24.50 8.82
CA TYR A 67 5.98 -23.61 9.97
C TYR A 67 7.47 -23.55 10.33
N ASN A 68 8.20 -22.60 9.75
CA ASN A 68 9.55 -22.26 10.21
C ASN A 68 9.46 -21.39 11.48
N PHE A 69 10.29 -21.68 12.48
CA PHE A 69 10.30 -21.04 13.79
C PHE A 69 10.42 -19.50 13.73
N GLY A 70 10.96 -18.94 12.64
CA GLY A 70 11.01 -17.49 12.38
C GLY A 70 9.65 -16.80 12.17
N MET A 71 8.59 -17.54 11.85
CA MET A 71 7.24 -16.99 11.66
C MET A 71 6.55 -16.66 13.01
N ILE A 72 6.92 -17.37 14.09
CA ILE A 72 6.37 -17.16 15.44
C ILE A 72 6.89 -15.84 16.05
N TYR A 73 8.18 -15.52 15.86
CA TYR A 73 8.81 -14.34 16.47
C TYR A 73 8.35 -12.99 15.90
N SER A 74 7.67 -12.98 14.76
CA SER A 74 7.21 -11.74 14.11
C SER A 74 5.86 -11.21 14.65
N LEU A 75 5.18 -11.97 15.50
CA LEU A 75 3.90 -11.55 16.11
C LEU A 75 4.06 -10.71 17.39
N CYS A 76 5.25 -10.68 18.01
CA CYS A 76 5.44 -10.03 19.32
C CYS A 76 6.19 -8.68 19.28
N LYS A 77 6.56 -8.15 18.10
CA LYS A 77 7.29 -6.87 17.97
C LYS A 77 6.40 -5.64 17.70
N ILE A 78 5.07 -5.74 17.82
CA ILE A 78 4.12 -4.61 17.66
C ILE A 78 3.46 -4.26 19.01
N LEU A 79 4.14 -4.52 20.12
CA LEU A 79 3.80 -3.97 21.44
C LEU A 79 5.10 -3.53 22.14
N ASN A 80 5.73 -2.49 21.59
CA ASN A 80 6.51 -1.52 22.34
C ASN A 80 6.46 -0.17 21.62
#